data_AF-A0A831P219-F1
#
_entry.id   AF-A0A831P219-F1
#
_cell.length_a   1.000
_cell.length_b   1.000
_cell.length_c   1.000
_cell.angle_alpha   90.00
_cell.angle_beta   90.00
_cell.angle_gamma   90.00
#
_symmetry.space_group_name_H-M   'P 1'
#
loop_
_entity.id
_entity.type
_entity.pdbx_description
1 polymer ?
#
loop_
_entity_poly.entity_id
_entity_poly.type
_entity_poly.pdbx_seq_one_letter_code
_entity_poly.pdbx_strand_id
1 'polypeptide(L)'
;LRIFNQEGTLFGIPNNLNLASSYIRRMMRKRTNYVEDSFQVRCADIRATFKPHLITRKKVSRVVRKNLRNTCQEFIIEYTKEKDFLEVCQNTFDGTLQKEMLSKLKKVYPLSFCDIRILETKELQKIDLEKATTMPEPEVEDIQEIAEEEPEIIQESTEEETEKEEEVKKE
;
A
#
# COMPACT_ATOMS: atom_id res chain seq x y z
N LEU A 1 13.84 9.06 -0.76
CA LEU A 1 14.17 9.36 0.66
C LEU A 1 14.97 10.66 0.70
N ARG A 2 14.89 11.42 1.79
CA ARG A 2 15.80 12.54 2.07
C ARG A 2 16.64 12.16 3.27
N ILE A 3 17.96 12.33 3.13
CA ILE A 3 18.91 11.93 4.17
C ILE A 3 19.27 13.16 4.99
N PHE A 4 19.29 13.00 6.30
CA PHE A 4 19.74 13.97 7.29
C PHE A 4 20.95 13.39 8.02
N ASN A 5 21.94 14.23 8.33
CA ASN A 5 23.11 13.84 9.10
C ASN A 5 23.01 14.49 10.48
N GLN A 6 22.97 13.66 11.53
CA GLN A 6 23.06 14.10 12.91
C GLN A 6 24.16 13.29 13.61
N GLU A 7 25.15 13.99 14.16
CA GLU A 7 26.21 13.43 15.01
C GLU A 7 26.95 12.21 14.40
N GLY A 8 27.09 12.17 13.07
CA GLY A 8 27.77 11.08 12.36
C GLY A 8 26.87 9.89 12.00
N THR A 9 25.59 9.91 12.38
CA THR A 9 24.58 8.95 11.96
C THR A 9 23.69 9.54 10.85
N LEU A 10 23.31 8.69 9.88
CA LEU A 10 22.51 9.09 8.73
C LEU A 10 21.06 8.62 8.92
N PHE A 11 20.13 9.57 8.99
CA PHE A 11 18.69 9.30 9.10
C PHE A 11 18.00 9.51 7.75
N GLY A 12 17.19 8.55 7.31
CA GLY A 12 16.45 8.61 6.05
C GLY A 12 14.95 8.80 6.28
N ILE A 13 14.40 9.94 5.81
CA ILE A 13 12.95 10.19 5.87
C ILE A 13 12.30 9.97 4.49
N PRO A 14 11.15 9.27 4.40
CA PRO A 14 10.40 9.14 3.15
C PRO A 14 9.91 10.50 2.66
N ASN A 15 10.14 10.77 1.37
CA ASN A 15 9.75 12.04 0.73
C ASN A 15 8.62 11.81 -0.28
N ASN A 16 8.79 10.81 -1.13
CA ASN A 16 7.86 10.44 -2.17
C ASN A 16 7.68 8.92 -2.17
N LEU A 17 6.43 8.50 -2.22
CA LEU A 17 6.00 7.14 -2.50
C LEU A 17 5.25 7.16 -3.83
N ASN A 18 5.59 6.21 -4.71
CA ASN A 18 4.94 6.05 -6.00
C ASN A 18 4.69 4.56 -6.27
N LEU A 19 3.48 4.22 -6.70
CA LEU A 19 3.18 2.86 -7.15
C LEU A 19 3.91 2.55 -8.46
N ALA A 20 4.49 1.35 -8.53
CA ALA A 20 5.11 0.87 -9.75
C ALA A 20 4.10 0.86 -10.91
N SER A 21 4.52 1.36 -12.07
CA SER A 21 3.67 1.42 -13.25
C SER A 21 3.18 0.04 -13.69
N SER A 22 4.01 -0.99 -13.50
CA SER A 22 3.68 -2.40 -13.74
C SER A 22 2.51 -2.88 -12.88
N TYR A 23 2.47 -2.47 -11.60
CA TYR A 23 1.41 -2.80 -10.66
C TYR A 23 0.08 -2.17 -11.09
N ILE A 24 0.06 -0.87 -11.38
CA ILE A 24 -1.13 -0.16 -11.88
C ILE A 24 -1.63 -0.82 -13.16
N ARG A 25 -0.72 -1.14 -14.10
CA ARG A 25 -1.07 -1.76 -15.38
C ARG A 25 -1.71 -3.13 -15.23
N ARG A 26 -1.30 -3.92 -14.22
CA ARG A 26 -1.88 -5.23 -13.90
C ARG A 26 -3.30 -5.10 -13.34
N MET A 27 -3.57 -4.05 -12.58
CA MET A 27 -4.88 -3.79 -11.96
C MET A 27 -5.89 -3.19 -12.94
N MET A 28 -5.41 -2.48 -13.98
CA MET A 28 -6.28 -1.94 -15.02
C MET A 28 -6.93 -3.04 -15.86
N ARG A 29 -8.27 -3.02 -15.95
CA ARG A 29 -9.06 -3.95 -16.75
C ARG A 29 -9.88 -3.19 -17.81
N LYS A 30 -10.24 -3.87 -18.90
CA LYS A 30 -11.15 -3.29 -19.91
C LYS A 30 -12.55 -3.10 -19.31
N ARG A 31 -13.29 -2.12 -19.84
CA ARG A 31 -14.70 -1.85 -19.46
C ARG A 31 -14.90 -1.42 -17.99
N THR A 32 -13.86 -0.90 -17.35
CA THR A 32 -13.93 -0.24 -16.04
C THR A 32 -13.71 1.27 -16.19
N ASN A 33 -13.96 2.02 -15.11
CA ASN A 33 -13.51 3.41 -15.02
C ASN A 33 -12.46 3.53 -13.92
N TYR A 34 -11.43 4.32 -14.21
CA TYR A 34 -10.49 4.79 -13.21
C TYR A 34 -10.96 6.15 -12.68
N VAL A 35 -10.79 6.33 -11.38
CA VAL A 35 -11.08 7.58 -10.67
C VAL A 35 -9.80 7.96 -9.95
N GLU A 36 -9.20 9.06 -10.39
CA GLU A 36 -8.02 9.65 -9.78
C GLU A 36 -8.36 11.08 -9.34
N ASP A 37 -7.64 11.53 -8.33
CA ASP A 37 -7.63 12.92 -7.90
C ASP A 37 -6.22 13.32 -7.44
N SER A 38 -5.99 14.61 -7.28
CA SER A 38 -4.74 15.15 -6.75
C SER A 38 -5.05 16.35 -5.88
N PHE A 39 -4.82 16.23 -4.58
CA PHE A 39 -5.08 17.32 -3.64
C PHE A 39 -4.04 17.35 -2.52
N GLN A 40 -3.87 18.54 -1.95
CA GLN A 40 -3.01 18.77 -0.80
C GLN A 40 -3.81 18.70 0.49
N VAL A 41 -3.26 18.01 1.47
CA VAL A 41 -3.86 17.82 2.79
C VAL A 41 -2.85 18.23 3.86
N ARG A 42 -3.35 18.76 4.96
CA ARG A 42 -2.56 19.08 6.13
C ARG A 42 -2.64 17.91 7.10
N CYS A 43 -1.51 17.27 7.36
CA CYS A 43 -1.33 16.35 8.46
C CYS A 43 -1.11 17.15 9.76
N ALA A 44 -0.96 16.46 10.90
CA ALA A 44 -0.70 17.13 12.18
C ALA A 44 0.58 18.01 12.12
N ASP A 45 1.61 17.52 11.45
CA ASP A 45 2.93 18.13 11.31
C ASP A 45 3.09 18.96 10.02
N ILE A 46 2.88 18.33 8.86
CA ILE A 46 3.23 18.88 7.55
C ILE A 46 2.11 18.77 6.51
N ARG A 47 2.30 19.44 5.37
CA ARG A 47 1.41 19.27 4.21
C ARG A 47 1.91 18.16 3.29
N ALA A 48 1.02 17.26 2.94
CA ALA A 48 1.27 16.17 1.99
C ALA A 48 0.30 16.25 0.81
N THR A 49 0.76 15.82 -0.36
CA THR A 49 -0.05 15.70 -1.57
C THR A 49 -0.40 14.25 -1.78
N PHE A 50 -1.69 13.97 -1.89
CA PHE A 50 -2.22 12.63 -2.13
C PHE A 50 -2.76 12.54 -3.55
N LYS A 51 -2.41 11.44 -4.23
CA LYS A 51 -3.00 11.06 -5.51
C LYS A 51 -3.62 9.67 -5.39
N PRO A 52 -4.88 9.55 -4.92
CA PRO A 52 -5.56 8.26 -4.85
C PRO A 52 -5.85 7.72 -6.26
N HIS A 53 -5.81 6.40 -6.40
CA HIS A 53 -6.15 5.67 -7.62
C HIS A 53 -7.18 4.58 -7.32
N LEU A 54 -8.39 4.80 -7.81
CA LEU A 54 -9.52 3.89 -7.62
C LEU A 54 -9.93 3.29 -8.96
N ILE A 55 -10.26 2.01 -8.97
CA ILE A 55 -10.80 1.31 -10.15
C ILE A 55 -12.16 0.72 -9.78
N THR A 56 -13.17 1.04 -10.59
CA THR A 56 -14.52 0.51 -10.44
C THR A 56 -14.66 -0.86 -11.10
N ARG A 57 -15.55 -1.73 -10.59
CA ARG A 57 -15.80 -3.05 -11.23
C ARG A 57 -16.38 -2.95 -12.65
N LYS A 58 -17.19 -1.93 -12.94
CA LYS A 58 -17.79 -1.69 -14.27
C LYS A 58 -17.75 -0.20 -14.61
N LYS A 59 -18.14 0.14 -15.83
CA LYS A 59 -18.36 1.54 -16.22
C LYS A 59 -19.45 2.18 -15.36
N VAL A 60 -19.19 3.39 -14.89
CA VAL A 60 -20.09 4.15 -14.00
C VAL A 60 -20.32 5.55 -14.53
N SER A 61 -21.46 6.14 -14.14
CA SER A 61 -21.84 7.49 -14.56
C SER A 61 -20.88 8.55 -14.00
N ARG A 62 -20.92 9.75 -14.60
CA ARG A 62 -20.10 10.89 -14.13
C ARG A 62 -20.42 11.29 -12.69
N VAL A 63 -21.69 11.18 -12.29
CA VAL A 63 -22.16 11.53 -10.94
C VAL A 63 -21.56 10.59 -9.90
N VAL A 64 -21.56 9.28 -10.15
CA VAL A 64 -20.97 8.28 -9.23
C VAL A 64 -19.46 8.51 -9.10
N ARG A 65 -18.76 8.81 -10.21
CA ARG A 65 -17.32 9.14 -10.16
C ARG A 65 -17.02 10.40 -9.36
N LYS A 66 -17.88 11.44 -9.47
CA LYS A 66 -17.74 12.66 -8.67
C LYS A 66 -17.95 12.36 -7.19
N ASN A 67 -18.97 11.57 -6.86
CA ASN A 67 -19.24 11.17 -5.48
C ASN A 67 -18.06 10.39 -4.88
N LEU A 68 -17.54 9.38 -5.60
CA LEU A 68 -16.35 8.63 -5.19
C LEU A 68 -15.13 9.51 -4.91
N ARG A 69 -14.86 10.54 -5.73
CA ARG A 69 -13.76 11.49 -5.48
C ARG A 69 -13.99 12.28 -4.21
N ASN A 70 -15.17 12.88 -4.06
CA ASN A 70 -15.49 13.70 -2.89
C ASN A 70 -15.39 12.89 -1.59
N THR A 71 -16.00 11.69 -1.56
CA THR A 71 -15.94 10.81 -0.37
C THR A 71 -14.51 10.36 -0.07
N CYS A 72 -13.69 10.09 -1.11
CA CYS A 72 -12.29 9.74 -0.92
C CYS A 72 -11.49 10.92 -0.34
N GLN A 73 -11.74 12.13 -0.84
CA GLN A 73 -11.09 13.34 -0.37
C GLN A 73 -11.48 13.65 1.09
N GLU A 74 -12.76 13.60 1.41
CA GLU A 74 -13.29 13.77 2.76
C GLU A 74 -12.64 12.77 3.73
N PHE A 75 -12.57 11.48 3.35
CA PHE A 75 -11.92 10.45 4.16
C PHE A 75 -10.46 10.77 4.45
N ILE A 76 -9.65 11.09 3.44
CA ILE A 76 -8.22 11.35 3.62
C ILE A 76 -8.02 12.61 4.46
N ILE A 77 -8.83 13.65 4.27
CA ILE A 77 -8.78 14.88 5.08
C ILE A 77 -9.10 14.59 6.55
N GLU A 78 -10.09 13.76 6.84
CA GLU A 78 -10.40 13.35 8.21
C GLU A 78 -9.29 12.50 8.83
N TYR A 79 -8.83 11.48 8.10
CA TYR A 79 -7.85 10.50 8.58
C TYR A 79 -6.49 11.12 8.92
N THR A 80 -6.05 12.10 8.13
CA THR A 80 -4.71 12.71 8.28
C THR A 80 -4.65 13.84 9.30
N LYS A 81 -5.79 14.40 9.73
CA LYS A 81 -5.82 15.50 10.72
C LYS A 81 -5.22 15.11 12.07
N GLU A 82 -5.40 13.86 12.46
CA GLU A 82 -5.03 13.35 13.79
C GLU A 82 -3.65 12.68 13.78
N LYS A 83 -3.05 12.45 12.61
CA LYS A 83 -1.86 11.62 12.44
C LYS A 83 -0.68 12.43 11.91
N ASP A 84 0.51 12.03 12.34
CA ASP A 84 1.77 12.57 11.81
C ASP A 84 2.06 11.98 10.42
N PHE A 85 2.85 12.67 9.60
CA PHE A 85 3.13 12.21 8.24
C PHE A 85 3.83 10.84 8.20
N LEU A 86 4.74 10.57 9.15
CA LEU A 86 5.43 9.28 9.25
C LEU A 86 4.44 8.13 9.54
N GLU A 87 3.49 8.34 10.46
CA GLU A 87 2.45 7.36 10.76
C GLU A 87 1.56 7.12 9.54
N VAL A 88 1.22 8.16 8.79
CA VAL A 88 0.44 8.01 7.55
C VAL A 88 1.21 7.22 6.50
N CYS A 89 2.52 7.43 6.40
CA CYS A 89 3.37 6.64 5.51
C CYS A 89 3.38 5.16 5.92
N GLN A 90 3.58 4.87 7.21
CA GLN A 90 3.55 3.50 7.73
C GLN A 90 2.19 2.82 7.47
N ASN A 91 1.10 3.50 7.81
CA ASN A 91 -0.26 3.01 7.52
C ASN A 91 -0.53 2.77 6.02
N THR A 92 0.13 3.54 5.15
CA THR A 92 0.04 3.34 3.69
C THR A 92 0.82 2.09 3.26
N PHE A 93 1.98 1.82 3.87
CA PHE A 93 2.76 0.61 3.61
C PHE A 93 2.06 -0.66 4.12
N ASP A 94 1.49 -0.59 5.33
CA ASP A 94 0.77 -1.72 5.96
C ASP A 94 -0.58 -2.03 5.27
N GLY A 95 -1.05 -1.13 4.41
CA GLY A 95 -2.33 -1.26 3.72
C GLY A 95 -3.54 -0.94 4.58
N THR A 96 -3.36 -0.44 5.81
CA THR A 96 -4.45 -0.15 6.77
C THR A 96 -5.32 0.99 6.25
N LEU A 97 -4.68 2.07 5.77
CA LEU A 97 -5.37 3.22 5.18
C LEU A 97 -6.25 2.79 4.00
N GLN A 98 -5.73 1.95 3.11
CA GLN A 98 -6.43 1.45 1.93
C GLN A 98 -7.65 0.59 2.31
N LYS A 99 -7.53 -0.26 3.34
CA LYS A 99 -8.63 -1.10 3.83
C LYS A 99 -9.76 -0.28 4.45
N GLU A 100 -9.43 0.73 5.25
CA GLU A 100 -10.41 1.64 5.84
C GLU A 100 -11.10 2.50 4.77
N MET A 101 -10.31 3.07 3.85
CA MET A 101 -10.81 3.84 2.72
C MET A 101 -11.76 3.01 1.85
N LEU A 102 -11.37 1.78 1.52
CA LEU A 102 -12.18 0.86 0.73
C LEU A 102 -13.53 0.56 1.40
N SER A 103 -13.54 0.42 2.73
CA SER A 103 -14.76 0.14 3.50
C SER A 103 -15.75 1.30 3.43
N LYS A 104 -15.28 2.55 3.49
CA LYS A 104 -16.13 3.73 3.28
C LYS A 104 -16.60 3.85 1.81
N LEU A 105 -15.69 3.70 0.84
CA LEU A 105 -16.00 3.88 -0.59
C LEU A 105 -16.94 2.79 -1.15
N LYS A 106 -16.89 1.57 -0.62
CA LYS A 106 -17.81 0.48 -0.98
C LYS A 106 -19.28 0.84 -0.76
N LYS A 107 -19.59 1.75 0.18
CA LYS A 107 -20.95 2.26 0.41
C LYS A 107 -21.49 3.04 -0.79
N VAL A 108 -20.61 3.73 -1.54
CA VAL A 108 -20.98 4.47 -2.74
C VAL A 108 -21.06 3.54 -3.95
N TYR A 109 -20.02 2.71 -4.16
CA TYR A 109 -19.97 1.76 -5.26
C TYR A 109 -18.90 0.67 -5.01
N PRO A 110 -19.13 -0.61 -5.39
CA PRO A 110 -18.13 -1.66 -5.25
C PRO A 110 -16.90 -1.42 -6.15
N LEU A 111 -15.75 -1.20 -5.51
CA LEU A 111 -14.46 -1.03 -6.18
C LEU A 111 -13.76 -2.38 -6.41
N SER A 112 -12.94 -2.46 -7.47
CA SER A 112 -12.03 -3.59 -7.71
C SER A 112 -10.65 -3.33 -7.12
N PHE A 113 -10.23 -2.07 -7.08
CA PHE A 113 -8.90 -1.65 -6.62
C PHE A 113 -9.00 -0.25 -6.00
N CYS A 114 -8.25 -0.03 -4.93
CA CYS A 114 -8.26 1.20 -4.15
C CYS A 114 -6.89 1.36 -3.49
N ASP A 115 -6.09 2.31 -3.93
CA ASP A 115 -4.74 2.53 -3.42
C ASP A 115 -4.28 3.98 -3.60
N ILE A 116 -3.16 4.36 -3.00
CA ILE A 116 -2.54 5.67 -3.16
C ILE A 116 -1.45 5.56 -4.21
N ARG A 117 -1.64 6.22 -5.36
CA ARG A 117 -0.67 6.20 -6.46
C ARG A 117 0.58 7.00 -6.14
N ILE A 118 0.40 8.21 -5.59
CA ILE A 118 1.50 9.08 -5.19
C ILE A 118 1.18 9.69 -3.82
N LEU A 119 2.14 9.59 -2.91
CA LEU A 119 2.18 10.34 -1.66
C LEU A 119 3.49 11.13 -1.65
N GLU A 120 3.40 12.46 -1.65
CA GLU A 120 4.59 13.32 -1.69
C GLU A 120 4.46 14.49 -0.71
N THR A 121 5.59 14.92 -0.13
CA THR A 121 5.65 16.13 0.69
C THR A 121 6.72 17.09 0.18
N LYS A 122 6.44 18.39 0.26
CA LYS A 122 7.43 19.44 -0.05
C LYS A 122 8.04 20.04 1.21
N GLU A 123 7.49 19.75 2.39
CA GLU A 123 7.78 20.43 3.65
C GLU A 123 8.57 19.56 4.65
N LEU A 124 9.52 18.74 4.17
CA LEU A 124 10.29 17.83 5.05
C LEU A 124 11.13 18.52 6.13
N GLN A 125 11.39 19.82 6.00
CA GLN A 125 12.22 20.57 6.96
C GLN A 125 11.56 20.77 8.32
N LYS A 126 10.23 20.58 8.41
CA LYS A 126 9.44 20.81 9.62
C LYS A 126 9.20 19.54 10.44
N ILE A 127 9.72 18.40 9.99
CA ILE A 127 9.50 17.13 10.68
C ILE A 127 10.49 17.06 11.84
N ASP A 128 9.97 16.86 13.05
CA ASP A 128 10.78 16.67 14.25
C ASP A 128 11.48 15.31 14.17
N LEU A 129 12.81 15.33 14.07
CA LEU A 129 13.65 14.14 13.85
C LEU A 129 13.62 13.16 15.04
N GLU A 130 13.32 13.63 16.24
CA GLU A 130 13.31 12.82 17.47
C GLU A 130 12.21 11.74 17.48
N LYS A 131 11.09 11.97 16.79
CA LYS A 131 9.99 10.98 16.69
C LYS A 131 10.30 9.83 15.72
N ALA A 132 11.25 10.01 14.80
CA ALA A 132 11.61 8.97 13.84
C ALA A 132 12.48 7.86 14.47
N THR A 133 13.16 8.16 15.59
CA THR A 133 14.10 7.26 16.26
C THR A 133 13.41 6.29 17.23
N THR A 134 12.16 6.53 17.60
CA THR A 134 11.41 5.70 18.57
C THR A 134 10.42 4.72 17.93
N MET A 135 10.32 4.69 16.61
CA MET A 135 9.62 3.60 15.94
C MET A 135 10.44 2.32 16.14
N PRO A 136 9.83 1.22 16.62
CA PRO A 136 10.55 -0.04 16.80
C PRO A 136 11.16 -0.43 15.46
N GLU A 137 12.46 -0.72 15.47
CA GLU A 137 13.07 -1.42 14.35
C GLU A 137 12.22 -2.67 14.09
N PRO A 138 11.75 -2.90 12.85
CA PRO A 138 11.17 -4.19 12.54
C PRO A 138 12.26 -5.23 12.85
N GLU A 139 11.98 -6.13 13.80
CA GLU A 139 12.72 -7.38 13.94
C GLU A 139 12.58 -8.10 12.59
N VAL A 140 13.52 -7.85 11.68
CA VAL A 140 13.66 -8.64 10.47
C VAL A 140 14.28 -9.93 10.97
N GLU A 141 13.43 -10.92 11.26
CA GLU A 141 13.89 -12.31 11.36
C GLU A 141 14.66 -12.60 10.06
N ASP A 142 15.91 -13.02 10.21
CA ASP A 142 16.82 -13.26 9.11
C ASP A 142 16.19 -14.23 8.10
N ILE A 143 16.06 -13.78 6.85
CA ILE A 143 15.41 -14.48 5.72
C ILE A 143 16.16 -15.79 5.35
N GLN A 144 17.19 -16.19 6.10
CA GLN A 144 18.03 -17.34 5.79
C GLN A 144 17.41 -18.69 6.19
N GLU A 145 16.40 -18.75 7.05
CA GLU A 145 15.78 -20.03 7.44
C GLU A 145 14.68 -20.52 6.48
N ILE A 146 14.05 -19.63 5.68
CA ILE A 146 12.95 -20.02 4.77
C ILE A 146 13.46 -20.78 3.53
N ALA A 147 14.72 -20.59 3.14
CA ALA A 147 15.29 -21.25 1.97
C ALA A 147 15.68 -22.72 2.21
N GLU A 148 15.74 -23.18 3.47
CA GLU A 148 16.04 -24.57 3.81
C GLU A 148 14.78 -25.45 3.94
N GLU A 149 13.59 -24.86 4.16
CA GLU A 149 12.32 -25.61 4.22
C GLU A 149 11.70 -25.88 2.83
N GLU A 150 11.87 -25.00 1.85
CA GLU A 150 11.35 -25.21 0.49
C GLU A 150 11.90 -26.45 -0.26
N PRO A 151 13.16 -26.93 -0.07
CA PRO A 151 13.63 -28.14 -0.74
C PRO A 151 13.04 -29.46 -0.18
N GLU A 152 12.66 -29.53 1.10
CA GLU A 152 12.14 -30.78 1.70
C GLU A 152 10.71 -31.09 1.24
N ILE A 153 9.85 -30.07 1.11
CA ILE A 153 8.45 -30.23 0.69
C ILE A 153 8.34 -30.67 -0.79
N ILE A 154 9.34 -30.33 -1.62
CA ILE A 154 9.38 -30.76 -3.03
C ILE A 154 9.80 -32.24 -3.17
N GLN A 155 10.56 -32.78 -2.22
CA GLN A 155 10.96 -34.20 -2.21
C GLN A 155 9.82 -35.12 -1.77
N GLU A 156 9.09 -34.78 -0.70
CA GLU A 156 7.93 -35.58 -0.26
C GLU A 156 6.80 -35.62 -1.30
N SER A 157 6.56 -34.50 -2.01
CA SER A 157 5.52 -34.45 -3.04
C SER A 157 5.86 -35.23 -4.31
N THR A 158 7.15 -35.44 -4.61
CA THR A 158 7.57 -36.24 -5.77
C THR A 158 7.62 -37.74 -5.48
N GLU A 159 7.87 -38.14 -4.22
CA GLU A 159 7.77 -39.54 -3.79
C GLU A 159 6.31 -40.02 -3.65
N GLU A 160 5.40 -39.20 -3.11
CA GLU A 160 3.97 -39.56 -3.03
C GLU A 160 3.27 -39.69 -4.39
N GLU A 161 3.69 -38.93 -5.41
CA GLU A 161 3.12 -39.04 -6.76
C GLU A 161 3.65 -40.27 -7.52
N THR A 162 4.87 -40.74 -7.21
CA THR A 162 5.44 -41.93 -7.85
C THR A 162 4.90 -43.25 -7.28
N GLU A 163 4.57 -43.31 -5.98
CA GLU A 163 3.93 -44.49 -5.39
C GLU A 163 2.47 -44.67 -5.84
N LYS A 164 1.73 -43.56 -6.01
CA LYS A 164 0.32 -43.60 -6.46
C LYS A 164 0.19 -44.00 -7.95
N GLU A 165 1.19 -43.74 -8.79
CA GLU A 165 1.19 -44.20 -10.18
C GLU A 165 1.55 -45.70 -10.36
N GLU A 166 2.27 -46.31 -9.42
CA GLU A 166 2.60 -47.74 -9.49
C GLU A 166 1.46 -48.66 -9.02
N GLU A 167 0.61 -48.24 -8.08
CA GLU A 167 -0.55 -49.02 -7.64
C GLU A 167 -1.66 -49.09 -8.71
N VAL A 168 -1.88 -48.02 -9.47
CA VAL A 168 -2.95 -47.96 -10.50
C VAL A 168 -2.63 -48.82 -11.74
N LYS A 169 -1.40 -49.30 -11.92
CA LYS A 169 -1.00 -50.18 -13.04
C LYS A 169 -1.04 -51.67 -12.73
N LYS A 170 -1.40 -52.07 -11.50
CA LYS A 170 -1.42 -53.49 -11.07
C LYS A 170 -2.82 -54.06 -10.75
N GLU A 171 -3.89 -53.29 -10.93
CA GLU A 171 -5.28 -53.78 -10.92
C GLU A 171 -5.87 -53.97 -12.33
#